data_AF-A0A1H3EMP7-F1
#
_entry.id   AF-A0A1H3EMP7-F1
#
_cell.length_a   1.000
_cell.length_b   1.000
_cell.length_c   1.000
_cell.angle_alpha   90.00
_cell.angle_beta   90.00
_cell.angle_gamma   90.00
#
_symmetry.space_group_name_H-M   'P 1'
#
loop_
_entity.id
_entity.type
_entity.pdbx_description
1 polymer ?
#
loop_
_entity_poly.entity_id
_entity_poly.type
_entity_poly.pdbx_seq_one_letter_code
_entity_poly.pdbx_strand_id
1 'polypeptide(L)'
;MTSRDTFEYAVLRVVPRVERGEILNAGVLVYCRQRDYLGSRVHLDADRLRALDPTADPAAITAALQAAADVCAAAVAAGAAGREALGSRFRWLTAPRSTVVQPGPVHTGLTLDPDAEADRLLRLLVLPVGG
;
A
#
# COMPACT_ATOMS: atom_id res chain seq x y z
N MET A 1 -3.32 3.51 31.80
CA MET A 1 -2.50 4.11 30.73
C MET A 1 -2.65 3.25 29.48
N THR A 2 -3.22 3.77 28.39
CA THR A 2 -3.31 3.04 27.12
C THR A 2 -1.94 3.06 26.46
N SER A 3 -1.20 1.95 26.52
CA SER A 3 0.10 1.80 25.87
C SER A 3 -0.09 1.81 24.36
N ARG A 4 0.71 2.61 23.65
CA ARG A 4 0.75 2.61 22.17
C ARG A 4 1.83 1.67 21.68
N ASP A 5 1.55 0.99 20.58
CA ASP A 5 2.47 0.06 19.94
C ASP A 5 3.11 0.68 18.70
N THR A 6 4.37 0.34 18.46
CA THR A 6 5.07 0.74 17.24
C THR A 6 4.47 0.02 16.04
N PHE A 7 4.23 0.77 14.97
CA PHE A 7 3.89 0.20 13.67
C PHE A 7 4.80 0.79 12.59
N GLU A 8 4.94 0.06 11.50
CA GLU A 8 5.60 0.46 10.27
C GLU A 8 4.53 0.66 9.18
N TYR A 9 4.73 1.63 8.30
CA TYR A 9 3.88 1.79 7.13
C TYR A 9 4.67 2.19 5.89
N ALA A 10 4.13 1.84 4.73
CA ALA A 10 4.63 2.26 3.44
C ALA A 10 3.46 2.61 2.51
N VAL A 11 3.65 3.62 1.67
CA VAL A 11 2.65 4.00 0.66
C VAL A 11 2.87 3.16 -0.59
N LEU A 12 1.80 2.58 -1.16
CA LEU A 12 1.82 2.03 -2.50
C LEU A 12 1.66 3.18 -3.49
N ARG A 13 2.64 3.33 -4.39
CA ARG A 13 2.73 4.37 -5.40
C ARG A 13 2.47 3.78 -6.76
N VAL A 14 1.70 4.47 -7.59
CA VAL A 14 1.55 4.17 -9.01
C VAL A 14 2.47 5.11 -9.79
N VAL A 15 3.24 4.52 -10.69
CA VAL A 15 4.10 5.20 -11.66
C VAL A 15 3.53 4.89 -13.05
N PRO A 16 2.63 5.73 -13.59
CA PRO A 16 1.91 5.42 -14.84
C PRO A 16 2.87 5.21 -16.01
N ARG A 17 3.96 5.99 -16.03
CA ARG A 17 5.05 5.88 -17.01
C ARG A 17 6.40 5.90 -16.31
N VAL A 18 7.06 4.76 -16.27
CA VAL A 18 8.29 4.54 -15.48
C VAL A 18 9.42 5.46 -15.93
N GLU A 19 9.52 5.75 -17.22
CA GLU A 19 10.55 6.61 -17.82
C GLU A 19 10.41 8.09 -17.40
N ARG A 20 9.19 8.53 -17.08
CA ARG A 20 8.91 9.90 -16.62
C ARG A 20 9.00 10.03 -15.11
N GLY A 21 8.79 8.94 -14.37
CA GLY A 21 8.87 8.92 -12.90
C GLY A 21 7.76 9.70 -12.20
N GLU A 22 6.69 10.05 -12.90
CA GLU A 22 5.49 10.67 -12.30
C GLU A 22 4.80 9.68 -11.37
N ILE A 23 4.42 10.15 -10.18
CA ILE A 23 3.90 9.29 -9.12
C ILE A 23 2.59 9.84 -8.59
N LEU A 24 1.63 8.95 -8.35
CA LEU A 24 0.49 9.18 -7.46
C LEU A 24 0.41 8.09 -6.39
N ASN A 25 -0.01 8.46 -5.19
CA ASN A 25 -0.27 7.49 -4.13
C ASN A 25 -1.57 6.74 -4.44
N ALA A 26 -1.58 5.42 -4.22
CA ALA A 26 -2.74 4.57 -4.52
C ALA A 26 -3.04 3.54 -3.43
N GLY A 27 -2.32 3.57 -2.31
CA GLY A 27 -2.62 2.72 -1.18
C GLY A 27 -1.61 2.87 -0.05
N VAL A 28 -1.86 2.16 1.04
CA VAL A 28 -1.00 2.09 2.22
C VAL A 28 -0.92 0.65 2.70
N LEU A 29 0.26 0.28 3.21
CA LEU A 29 0.53 -0.95 3.93
C LEU A 29 0.84 -0.57 5.37
N VAL A 30 0.29 -1.29 6.35
CA VAL A 30 0.54 -1.09 7.78
C VAL A 30 0.91 -2.43 8.40
N TYR A 31 2.03 -2.46 9.11
CA TYR A 31 2.52 -3.63 9.83
C TYR A 31 2.76 -3.27 11.30
N CYS A 32 2.19 -4.04 12.22
CA CYS A 32 2.41 -3.88 13.65
C CYS A 32 2.73 -5.24 14.26
N ARG A 33 4.02 -5.45 14.54
CA ARG A 33 4.52 -6.72 15.09
C ARG A 33 3.89 -7.04 16.45
N GLN A 34 3.77 -6.06 17.35
CA GLN A 34 3.22 -6.28 18.69
C GLN A 34 1.75 -6.73 18.70
N ARG A 35 1.05 -6.55 17.57
CA ARG A 35 -0.37 -6.88 17.43
C ARG A 35 -0.62 -7.96 16.37
N ASP A 36 0.44 -8.60 15.88
CA ASP A 36 0.37 -9.58 14.79
C ASP A 36 -0.50 -9.10 13.61
N TYR A 37 -0.33 -7.83 13.24
CA TYR A 37 -1.14 -7.17 12.24
C TYR A 37 -0.33 -6.84 10.99
N LEU A 38 -0.89 -7.19 9.83
CA LEU A 38 -0.48 -6.69 8.52
C LEU A 38 -1.76 -6.39 7.75
N GLY A 39 -1.93 -5.14 7.34
CA GLY A 39 -3.10 -4.71 6.59
C GLY A 39 -2.75 -3.76 5.46
N SER A 40 -3.65 -3.67 4.51
CA SER A 40 -3.55 -2.75 3.39
C SER A 40 -4.86 -2.02 3.17
N ARG A 41 -4.76 -0.83 2.58
CA ARG A 41 -5.88 -0.10 2.01
C ARG A 41 -5.44 0.44 0.65
N VAL A 42 -6.25 0.21 -0.38
CA VAL A 42 -5.93 0.63 -1.75
C VAL A 42 -7.06 1.46 -2.32
N HIS A 43 -6.70 2.46 -3.11
CA HIS A 43 -7.63 3.31 -3.83
C HIS A 43 -6.92 3.91 -5.04
N LEU A 44 -7.45 3.68 -6.24
CA LEU A 44 -6.94 4.28 -7.46
C LEU A 44 -7.90 5.37 -7.95
N ASP A 45 -7.42 6.61 -7.94
CA ASP A 45 -8.11 7.73 -8.58
C ASP A 45 -7.80 7.71 -10.09
N ALA A 46 -8.77 7.25 -10.87
CA ALA A 46 -8.62 7.09 -12.32
C ALA A 46 -8.49 8.44 -13.06
N ASP A 47 -9.03 9.52 -12.52
CA ASP A 47 -8.97 10.83 -13.14
C ASP A 47 -7.60 11.46 -12.94
N ARG A 48 -7.04 11.36 -11.72
CA ARG A 48 -5.64 11.75 -11.45
C ARG A 48 -4.65 10.91 -12.24
N LEU A 49 -4.90 9.61 -12.38
CA LEU A 49 -4.07 8.72 -13.21
C LEU A 49 -4.03 9.21 -14.67
N ARG A 50 -5.20 9.44 -15.28
CA ARG A 50 -5.29 9.88 -16.68
C ARG A 50 -4.76 11.30 -16.90
N ALA A 51 -4.78 12.15 -15.88
CA ALA A 51 -4.15 13.46 -15.94
C ALA A 51 -2.62 13.38 -16.06
N LEU A 52 -1.98 12.35 -15.48
CA LEU A 52 -0.53 12.11 -15.59
C LEU A 52 -0.16 11.38 -16.90
N ASP A 53 -0.90 10.32 -17.23
CA ASP A 53 -0.77 9.60 -18.49
C ASP A 53 -2.15 9.21 -19.05
N PRO A 54 -2.64 9.90 -20.11
CA PRO A 54 -3.92 9.58 -20.75
C PRO A 54 -4.01 8.18 -21.34
N THR A 55 -2.87 7.52 -21.56
CA THR A 55 -2.76 6.17 -22.14
C THR A 55 -2.67 5.07 -21.09
N ALA A 56 -2.63 5.41 -19.79
CA ALA A 56 -2.59 4.43 -18.72
C ALA A 56 -3.87 3.57 -18.68
N ASP A 57 -3.72 2.29 -18.32
CA ASP A 57 -4.83 1.35 -18.13
C ASP A 57 -5.19 1.23 -16.64
N PRO A 58 -6.28 1.87 -16.18
CA PRO A 58 -6.67 1.81 -14.77
C PRO A 58 -7.06 0.40 -14.31
N ALA A 59 -7.55 -0.46 -15.20
CA ALA A 59 -7.96 -1.81 -14.84
C ALA A 59 -6.74 -2.69 -14.55
N ALA A 60 -5.72 -2.66 -15.42
CA ALA A 60 -4.47 -3.36 -15.20
C ALA A 60 -3.74 -2.86 -13.93
N ILE A 61 -3.74 -1.55 -13.69
CA ILE A 61 -3.13 -0.96 -12.48
C ILE A 61 -3.90 -1.37 -11.22
N THR A 62 -5.23 -1.36 -11.26
CA THR A 62 -6.08 -1.83 -10.16
C THR A 62 -5.79 -3.30 -9.84
N ALA A 63 -5.64 -4.15 -10.86
CA ALA A 63 -5.28 -5.55 -10.67
C ALA A 63 -3.89 -5.70 -10.01
N ALA A 64 -2.91 -4.89 -10.41
CA ALA A 64 -1.58 -4.89 -9.78
C ALA A 64 -1.62 -4.43 -8.31
N LEU A 65 -2.42 -3.40 -8.00
CA LEU A 65 -2.65 -2.96 -6.61
C LEU A 65 -3.34 -4.06 -5.79
N GLN A 66 -4.34 -4.73 -6.37
CA GLN A 66 -5.05 -5.82 -5.71
C GLN A 66 -4.12 -7.00 -5.44
N ALA A 67 -3.23 -7.37 -6.36
CA ALA A 67 -2.24 -8.42 -6.13
C ALA A 67 -1.32 -8.10 -4.93
N ALA A 68 -0.95 -6.83 -4.73
CA ALA A 68 -0.20 -6.43 -3.53
C ALA A 68 -1.06 -6.55 -2.25
N ALA A 69 -2.34 -6.18 -2.32
CA ALA A 69 -3.29 -6.34 -1.22
C ALA A 69 -3.55 -7.82 -0.88
N ASP A 70 -3.60 -8.70 -1.87
CA ASP A 70 -3.80 -10.14 -1.71
C ASP A 70 -2.62 -10.79 -0.96
N VAL A 71 -1.38 -10.39 -1.28
CA VAL A 71 -0.18 -10.81 -0.52
C VAL A 71 -0.25 -10.33 0.92
N CYS A 72 -0.70 -9.10 1.13
CA CYS A 72 -0.92 -8.54 2.46
C CYS A 72 -1.95 -9.36 3.27
N ALA A 73 -3.05 -9.77 2.63
CA ALA A 73 -4.13 -10.55 3.25
C ALA A 73 -3.85 -12.06 3.38
N ALA A 74 -2.71 -12.56 2.88
CA ALA A 74 -2.45 -14.00 2.72
C ALA A 74 -3.54 -14.73 1.92
N ALA A 75 -4.16 -14.05 0.94
CA ALA A 75 -5.17 -14.66 0.10
C ALA A 75 -4.57 -15.84 -0.69
N VAL A 76 -5.40 -16.84 -1.03
CA VAL A 76 -4.95 -18.00 -1.81
C VAL A 76 -4.28 -17.57 -3.14
N ALA A 77 -4.77 -16.47 -3.74
CA ALA A 77 -4.23 -15.86 -4.95
C ALA A 77 -2.79 -15.34 -4.80
N ALA A 78 -2.31 -15.08 -3.58
CA ALA A 78 -0.96 -14.55 -3.31
C ALA A 78 0.18 -15.56 -3.49
N GLY A 79 -0.14 -16.83 -3.77
CA GLY A 79 0.86 -17.87 -4.01
C GLY A 79 1.78 -18.11 -2.81
N ALA A 80 3.08 -18.30 -3.07
CA ALA A 80 4.06 -18.62 -2.01
C ALA A 80 4.30 -17.45 -1.04
N ALA A 81 4.31 -16.21 -1.54
CA ALA A 81 4.54 -15.02 -0.73
C ALA A 81 3.47 -14.84 0.35
N GLY A 82 2.20 -15.18 0.05
CA GLY A 82 1.10 -15.11 1.01
C GLY A 82 1.24 -16.06 2.22
N ARG A 83 2.08 -17.11 2.13
CA ARG A 83 2.28 -18.10 3.19
C ARG A 83 3.38 -17.75 4.19
N GLU A 84 4.13 -16.67 3.96
CA GLU A 84 5.19 -16.25 4.85
C GLU A 84 4.68 -15.54 6.12
N ALA A 85 5.54 -15.43 7.13
CA ALA A 85 5.27 -14.63 8.31
C ALA A 85 4.96 -13.17 7.95
N LEU A 86 4.13 -12.49 8.74
CA LEU A 86 3.66 -11.11 8.48
C LEU A 86 4.81 -10.14 8.19
N GLY A 87 5.87 -10.17 8.99
CA GLY A 87 7.04 -9.31 8.79
C GLY A 87 7.78 -9.59 7.48
N SER A 88 7.89 -10.86 7.06
CA SER A 88 8.52 -11.21 5.78
C SER A 88 7.67 -10.74 4.60
N ARG A 89 6.35 -10.88 4.69
CA ARG A 89 5.41 -10.34 3.70
C ARG A 89 5.50 -8.83 3.58
N PHE A 90 5.51 -8.12 4.70
CA PHE A 90 5.71 -6.67 4.71
C PHE A 90 7.03 -6.28 4.03
N ARG A 91 8.14 -6.92 4.41
CA ARG A 91 9.46 -6.67 3.81
C ARG A 91 9.49 -6.96 2.30
N TRP A 92 8.86 -8.04 1.86
CA TRP A 92 8.73 -8.37 0.44
C TRP A 92 7.91 -7.31 -0.29
N LEU A 93 6.78 -6.88 0.29
CA LEU A 93 5.91 -5.83 -0.23
C LEU A 93 6.60 -4.48 -0.36
N THR A 94 7.53 -4.17 0.54
CA THR A 94 8.28 -2.90 0.56
C THR A 94 9.63 -2.96 -0.16
N ALA A 95 10.01 -4.10 -0.72
CA ALA A 95 11.26 -4.22 -1.48
C ALA A 95 11.17 -3.39 -2.78
N PRO A 96 12.23 -2.63 -3.17
CA PRO A 96 12.22 -1.81 -4.38
C PRO A 96 11.93 -2.63 -5.64
N ARG A 97 11.08 -2.10 -6.53
CA ARG A 97 10.73 -2.72 -7.83
C ARG A 97 10.50 -1.65 -8.88
N SER A 98 10.99 -1.86 -10.09
CA SER A 98 10.77 -0.97 -11.23
C SER A 98 9.52 -1.37 -12.02
N THR A 99 8.38 -1.41 -11.34
CA THR A 99 7.06 -1.77 -11.92
C THR A 99 6.10 -0.60 -11.85
N VAL A 100 4.92 -0.71 -12.46
CA VAL A 100 3.90 0.38 -12.41
C VAL A 100 3.40 0.62 -10.98
N VAL A 101 3.34 -0.42 -10.14
CA VAL A 101 3.11 -0.27 -8.70
C VAL A 101 4.43 -0.43 -7.97
N GLN A 102 4.82 0.57 -7.18
CA GLN A 102 6.09 0.61 -6.45
C GLN A 102 5.83 0.96 -4.98
N PRO A 103 6.56 0.36 -4.03
CA PRO A 103 6.49 0.79 -2.64
C PRO A 103 7.24 2.12 -2.44
N GLY A 104 6.70 2.98 -1.59
CA GLY A 104 7.41 4.12 -1.02
C GLY A 104 8.35 3.71 0.12
N PRO A 105 9.10 4.67 0.70
CA PRO A 105 9.92 4.42 1.88
C PRO A 105 9.07 3.94 3.06
N VAL A 106 9.69 3.13 3.91
CA VAL A 106 9.09 2.67 5.17
C VAL A 106 9.23 3.75 6.23
N HIS A 107 8.14 4.01 6.93
CA HIS A 107 8.04 4.96 8.03
C HIS A 107 7.53 4.25 9.28
N THR A 108 7.77 4.83 10.45
CA THR A 108 7.30 4.30 11.74
C THR A 108 6.36 5.28 12.44
N GLY A 109 5.49 4.73 13.29
CA GLY A 109 4.57 5.50 14.12
C GLY A 109 4.15 4.74 15.38
N LEU A 110 3.28 5.35 16.18
CA LEU A 110 2.68 4.75 17.38
C LEU A 110 1.16 4.72 17.25
N THR A 111 0.55 3.56 17.49
CA THR A 111 -0.89 3.38 17.38
C THR A 111 -1.50 2.63 18.56
N LEU A 112 -2.79 2.88 18.82
CA LEU A 112 -3.62 2.06 19.70
C LEU A 112 -4.47 1.05 18.93
N ASP A 113 -4.50 1.14 17.60
CA ASP A 113 -5.25 0.27 16.70
C ASP A 113 -4.64 0.39 15.29
N PRO A 114 -3.89 -0.62 14.82
CA PRO A 114 -3.23 -0.56 13.52
C PRO A 114 -4.19 -0.69 12.34
N ASP A 115 -5.40 -1.22 12.53
CA ASP A 115 -6.41 -1.28 11.48
C ASP A 115 -7.06 0.08 11.25
N ALA A 116 -7.47 0.75 12.34
CA ALA A 116 -7.95 2.13 12.28
C ALA A 116 -6.87 3.10 11.76
N GLU A 117 -5.60 2.83 12.05
CA GLU A 117 -4.48 3.61 11.53
C GLU A 117 -4.30 3.44 10.01
N ALA A 118 -4.55 2.24 9.46
CA ALA A 118 -4.55 2.02 8.02
C ALA A 118 -5.61 2.87 7.31
N ASP A 119 -6.82 2.96 7.87
CA ASP A 119 -7.88 3.83 7.36
C ASP A 119 -7.54 5.32 7.47
N ARG A 120 -6.91 5.73 8.59
CA ARG A 120 -6.45 7.10 8.78
C ARG A 120 -5.38 7.48 7.76
N LEU A 121 -4.40 6.62 7.52
CA LEU A 121 -3.33 6.85 6.55
C LEU A 121 -3.85 6.85 5.11
N LEU A 122 -4.83 6.01 4.77
CA LEU A 122 -5.50 6.06 3.47
C LEU A 122 -6.14 7.44 3.23
N ARG A 123 -6.94 7.92 4.20
CA ARG A 123 -7.56 9.26 4.12
C ARG A 123 -6.54 10.38 4.00
N LEU A 124 -5.43 10.29 4.72
CA LEU A 124 -4.43 11.35 4.77
C LEU A 124 -3.52 11.40 3.53
N LEU A 125 -3.15 10.22 2.99
CA LEU A 125 -2.06 10.11 2.02
C LEU A 125 -2.53 9.74 0.61
N VAL A 126 -3.75 9.21 0.45
CA VAL A 126 -4.22 8.61 -0.81
C VAL A 126 -5.50 9.28 -1.30
N LEU A 127 -6.54 9.33 -0.45
CA LEU A 127 -7.83 9.86 -0.88
C LEU A 127 -7.77 11.36 -1.23
N PRO A 128 -8.66 11.84 -2.11
CA PRO A 128 -8.78 13.27 -2.40
C PRO A 128 -9.02 14.10 -1.14
N VAL A 129 -8.41 15.29 -1.08
CA VAL A 129 -8.63 16.24 0.01
C VAL A 129 -9.98 16.93 -0.21
N GLY A 130 -10.99 16.56 0.58
CA GLY A 130 -12.29 17.27 0.62
C GLY A 130 -13.41 16.71 -0.27
N GLY A 131 -13.78 15.44 -0.06
CA GLY A 131 -15.06 14.88 -0.51
C GLY A 131 -16.00 14.67 0.66
#